data_AF-Q2IW00-F1
#
_entry.id   AF-Q2IW00-F1
#
_cell.length_a   1.000
_cell.length_b   1.000
_cell.length_c   1.000
_cell.angle_alpha   90.00
_cell.angle_beta   90.00
_cell.angle_gamma   90.00
#
_symmetry.space_group_name_H-M   'P 1'
#
loop_
_entity.id
_entity.type
_entity.pdbx_description
1 polymer ?
#
loop_
_entity_poly.entity_id
_entity_poly.type
_entity_poly.pdbx_seq_one_letter_code
_entity_poly.pdbx_strand_id
1 'polypeptide(L)'
;MPVFRYFVTVGPALLALLIVIDAVYGEGPPRFNDAIFSSAIYAPRVAAADARRERSFADDVTPADRVRQVFGQFSASDGKRLKRASAASRAI
;
A
#
# COMPACT_ATOMS: atom_id res chain seq x y z
N MET A 1 -52.97 -14.51 34.11
CA MET A 1 -52.87 -15.66 33.18
C MET A 1 -51.58 -16.43 33.44
N PRO A 2 -51.64 -17.74 33.71
CA PRO A 2 -50.47 -18.54 34.12
C PRO A 2 -49.36 -18.60 33.07
N VAL A 3 -49.73 -18.54 31.78
CA VAL A 3 -48.79 -18.52 30.65
C VAL A 3 -47.86 -17.30 30.70
N PHE A 4 -48.38 -16.11 31.03
CA PHE A 4 -47.57 -14.90 31.11
C PHE A 4 -46.51 -14.97 32.21
N ARG A 5 -46.85 -15.57 33.37
CA ARG A 5 -45.89 -15.77 34.47
C ARG A 5 -44.74 -16.67 34.04
N TYR A 6 -45.02 -17.71 33.24
CA TYR A 6 -44.01 -18.63 32.73
C TYR A 6 -43.04 -17.94 31.77
N PHE A 7 -43.53 -17.10 30.85
CA PHE A 7 -42.66 -16.33 29.96
C PHE A 7 -41.79 -15.31 30.71
N VAL A 8 -42.36 -14.65 31.72
CA VAL A 8 -41.64 -13.66 32.54
C VAL A 8 -40.59 -14.32 33.44
N THR A 9 -40.72 -15.59 33.80
CA THR A 9 -39.69 -16.30 34.58
C THR A 9 -38.67 -17.02 33.70
N VAL A 10 -39.14 -17.77 32.70
CA VAL A 10 -38.26 -18.60 31.85
C VAL A 10 -37.49 -17.77 30.84
N GLY A 11 -38.08 -16.69 30.32
CA GLY A 11 -37.43 -15.78 29.39
C GLY A 11 -36.11 -15.19 29.94
N PRO A 12 -36.13 -14.49 31.09
CA PRO A 12 -34.90 -13.93 31.66
C PRO A 12 -33.93 -15.01 32.15
N ALA A 13 -34.43 -16.17 32.63
CA ALA A 13 -33.56 -17.29 33.00
C ALA A 13 -32.77 -17.83 31.79
N LEU A 14 -33.43 -17.99 30.64
CA LEU A 14 -32.78 -18.40 29.39
C LEU A 14 -31.78 -17.34 28.91
N LEU A 15 -32.16 -16.06 28.99
CA LEU A 15 -31.30 -14.96 28.57
C LEU A 15 -30.05 -14.85 29.45
N ALA A 16 -30.20 -15.00 30.77
CA ALA A 16 -29.07 -15.07 31.70
C ALA A 16 -28.15 -16.28 31.40
N LEU A 17 -28.73 -17.44 31.11
CA LEU A 17 -27.95 -18.63 30.73
C LEU A 17 -27.13 -18.38 29.46
N LEU A 18 -27.72 -17.76 28.43
CA LEU A 18 -27.02 -17.44 27.18
C LEU A 18 -25.86 -16.46 27.42
N ILE A 19 -26.07 -15.44 28.25
CA ILE A 19 -25.01 -14.49 28.62
C ILE A 19 -23.86 -15.22 29.33
N VAL A 20 -24.16 -16.14 30.25
CA VAL A 20 -23.12 -16.92 30.94
C VAL A 20 -22.35 -17.81 29.96
N ILE A 21 -23.03 -18.44 29.01
CA ILE A 21 -22.38 -19.26 27.98
C ILE A 21 -21.46 -18.39 27.12
N ASP A 22 -21.91 -17.21 26.69
CA ASP A 22 -21.10 -16.28 25.90
C ASP A 22 -19.92 -15.72 26.72
N ALA A 23 -20.10 -15.43 27.99
CA ALA A 23 -18.99 -15.00 28.85
C ALA A 23 -17.93 -16.10 29.07
N VAL A 24 -18.35 -17.37 29.11
CA VAL A 24 -17.44 -18.51 29.31
C VAL A 24 -16.77 -18.95 28.01
N TYR A 25 -17.46 -18.83 26.87
CA TYR A 25 -17.03 -19.44 25.59
C TYR A 25 -16.98 -18.47 24.39
N GLY A 26 -17.46 -17.24 24.52
CA GLY A 26 -17.62 -16.28 23.43
C GLY A 26 -16.30 -15.72 22.90
N GLU A 27 -15.28 -15.63 23.76
CA GLU A 27 -13.91 -15.32 23.34
C GLU A 27 -13.12 -16.62 23.13
N GLY A 28 -13.23 -17.18 21.93
CA GLY A 28 -12.25 -18.14 21.44
C GLY A 28 -10.87 -17.48 21.29
N PRO A 29 -9.76 -18.25 21.34
CA PRO A 29 -8.43 -17.70 21.12
C PRO A 29 -8.43 -16.91 19.81
N PRO A 30 -7.81 -15.72 19.78
CA PRO A 30 -7.84 -14.87 18.60
C PRO A 30 -7.34 -15.68 17.40
N ARG A 31 -8.18 -15.80 16.36
CA ARG A 31 -7.88 -16.60 15.15
C ARG A 31 -6.56 -16.19 14.52
N PHE A 32 -6.15 -14.95 14.73
CA PHE A 32 -4.88 -14.40 14.32
C PHE A 32 -4.19 -13.79 15.53
N ASN A 33 -2.94 -14.15 15.75
CA ASN A 33 -2.11 -13.47 16.73
C ASN A 33 -1.73 -12.09 16.17
N ASP A 34 -2.35 -11.04 16.69
CA ASP A 34 -2.09 -9.65 16.28
C ASP A 34 -0.62 -9.25 16.45
N ALA A 35 0.12 -9.91 17.35
CA ALA A 35 1.56 -9.69 17.49
C ALA A 35 2.35 -10.17 16.26
N ILE A 36 1.88 -11.21 15.57
CA ILE A 36 2.53 -11.77 14.37
C ILE A 36 2.07 -11.05 13.11
N PHE A 37 0.79 -10.67 13.04
CA PHE A 37 0.20 -10.00 11.88
C PHE A 37 0.20 -8.47 11.98
N SER A 38 1.02 -7.91 12.87
CA SER A 38 1.15 -6.46 13.01
C SER A 38 1.58 -5.84 11.69
N SER A 39 0.78 -4.90 11.18
CA SER A 39 1.09 -4.13 9.98
C SER A 39 2.41 -3.37 10.08
N ALA A 40 2.91 -3.12 11.28
CA ALA A 40 4.22 -2.52 11.50
C ALA A 40 5.38 -3.41 11.01
N ILE A 41 5.19 -4.75 10.97
CA ILE A 41 6.23 -5.71 10.60
C ILE A 41 6.34 -5.87 9.08
N TYR A 42 5.21 -6.06 8.38
CA TYR A 42 5.22 -6.32 6.92
C TYR A 42 4.98 -5.06 6.06
N ALA A 43 4.40 -4.01 6.63
CA ALA A 43 4.11 -2.75 5.93
C ALA A 43 4.54 -1.53 6.77
N PRO A 44 5.86 -1.37 7.01
CA PRO A 44 6.37 -0.25 7.80
C PRO A 44 5.99 1.09 7.15
N ARG A 45 5.04 1.80 7.79
CA ARG A 45 4.48 3.06 7.27
C ARG A 45 5.50 4.20 7.18
N VAL A 46 6.62 4.08 7.90
CA VAL A 46 7.71 5.07 7.89
C VAL A 46 8.40 5.10 6.53
N ALA A 47 8.68 3.94 5.93
CA ALA A 47 9.31 3.85 4.61
C ALA A 47 8.43 4.40 3.47
N ALA A 48 7.10 4.35 3.63
CA ALA A 48 6.15 4.90 2.65
C ALA A 48 6.04 6.43 2.73
N ALA A 49 6.25 7.03 3.91
CA ALA A 49 6.21 8.48 4.09
C ALA A 49 7.45 9.15 3.47
N ASP A 50 8.63 8.55 3.65
CA ASP A 50 9.88 9.03 3.04
C ASP A 50 9.88 8.82 1.52
N ALA A 51 9.42 7.66 1.03
CA ALA A 51 9.26 7.42 -0.41
C ALA A 51 8.22 8.33 -1.09
N ARG A 52 7.20 8.80 -0.34
CA ARG A 52 6.22 9.78 -0.85
C ARG A 52 6.84 11.17 -0.96
N ARG A 53 7.76 11.52 -0.06
CA ARG A 53 8.49 12.80 -0.06
C ARG A 53 9.56 12.85 -1.16
N GLU A 54 10.13 11.72 -1.52
CA GLU A 54 11.08 11.61 -2.65
C GLU A 54 10.39 11.60 -4.03
N ARG A 55 9.07 11.39 -4.09
CA ARG A 55 8.28 11.37 -5.35
C ARG A 55 7.51 12.64 -5.66
N SER A 56 7.48 13.64 -4.77
CA SER A 56 7.03 14.97 -5.19
C SER A 56 8.04 15.51 -6.17
N PHE A 57 7.64 15.62 -7.44
CA PHE A 57 8.33 16.44 -8.42
C PHE A 57 8.65 17.77 -7.76
N ALA A 58 9.91 18.22 -7.80
CA ALA A 58 10.30 19.50 -7.25
C ALA A 58 9.27 20.55 -7.70
N ASP A 59 8.62 21.22 -6.75
CA ASP A 59 7.46 22.10 -7.00
C ASP A 59 7.78 23.19 -8.05
N ASP A 60 9.07 23.48 -8.22
CA ASP A 60 9.63 24.49 -9.10
C ASP A 60 9.81 24.03 -10.55
N VAL A 61 9.65 22.73 -10.85
CA VAL A 61 9.93 22.16 -12.18
C VAL A 61 8.69 21.46 -12.72
N THR A 62 8.16 22.00 -13.82
CA THR A 62 7.01 21.36 -14.47
C THR A 62 7.43 20.02 -15.08
N PRO A 63 6.53 19.00 -15.12
CA PRO A 63 6.83 17.72 -15.76
C PRO A 63 7.29 17.87 -17.22
N ALA A 64 6.77 18.87 -17.93
CA ALA A 64 7.14 19.18 -19.31
C ALA A 64 8.61 19.64 -19.42
N ASP A 65 9.09 20.45 -18.49
CA ASP A 65 10.48 20.94 -18.49
C ASP A 65 11.47 19.80 -18.24
N ARG A 66 11.13 18.85 -17.36
CA ARG A 66 11.95 17.65 -17.12
C ARG A 66 12.03 16.76 -18.37
N VAL A 67 10.90 16.55 -19.05
CA VAL A 67 10.88 15.80 -20.33
C VAL A 67 11.74 16.52 -21.37
N ARG A 68 11.60 17.84 -21.49
CA ARG A 68 12.39 18.64 -22.44
C ARG A 68 13.90 18.61 -22.13
N GLN A 69 14.28 18.58 -20.85
CA GLN A 69 15.68 18.44 -20.43
C GLN A 69 16.25 17.06 -20.78
N VAL A 70 15.51 15.99 -20.49
CA VAL A 70 15.96 14.61 -20.75
C VAL A 70 16.03 14.29 -22.24
N PHE A 71 15.05 14.75 -23.02
CA PHE A 71 14.94 14.41 -24.44
C PHE A 71 15.49 15.50 -25.38
N GLY A 72 15.85 16.68 -24.86
CA GLY A 72 16.46 17.76 -25.65
C GLY A 72 17.80 17.38 -26.29
N GLN A 73 18.53 16.44 -25.70
CA GLN A 73 19.77 15.88 -26.26
C GLN A 73 19.57 15.06 -27.53
N PHE A 74 18.34 14.61 -27.81
CA PHE A 74 18.01 13.78 -28.98
C PHE A 74 17.35 14.58 -30.12
N SER A 75 17.52 15.92 -30.12
CA SER A 75 16.96 16.74 -31.19
C SER A 75 17.48 16.31 -32.57
N ALA A 76 16.57 16.11 -33.52
CA ALA A 76 16.83 15.53 -34.84
C ALA A 76 17.79 16.35 -35.74
N SER A 77 18.39 17.43 -35.24
CA SER A 77 19.36 18.26 -35.95
C SER A 77 20.77 17.67 -36.03
N ASP A 78 21.12 16.65 -35.22
CA ASP A 78 22.48 16.06 -35.22
C ASP A 78 22.75 15.11 -36.41
N GLY A 79 21.74 14.77 -37.19
CA GLY A 79 21.84 13.84 -38.33
C GLY A 79 22.63 14.35 -39.54
N LYS A 80 23.11 15.61 -39.56
CA LYS A 80 23.77 16.20 -40.74
C LYS A 80 25.31 16.13 -40.75
N ARG A 81 25.95 15.55 -39.73
CA ARG A 81 27.42 15.69 -39.55
C ARG A 81 28.29 14.46 -39.83
N LEU A 82 27.74 13.41 -40.46
CA LEU A 82 28.49 12.17 -40.78
C LEU A 82 28.78 11.96 -42.27
N LYS A 83 28.83 13.04 -43.07
CA LYS A 83 29.51 13.00 -44.37
C LYS A 83 30.95 13.46 -44.20
N ARG A 84 31.89 12.55 -44.47
CA ARG A 84 33.35 12.71 -44.72
C ARG A 84 34.25 12.35 -43.53
N ALA A 85 34.73 11.10 -43.54
CA ALA A 85 36.14 10.77 -43.36
C ALA A 85 36.36 9.28 -43.72
N SER A 86 36.33 8.94 -45.01
CA SER A 86 37.00 7.72 -45.49
C SER A 86 38.49 8.06 -45.66
N ALA A 87 39.24 8.04 -44.57
CA ALA A 87 40.68 8.24 -44.59
C ALA A 87 41.38 6.88 -44.41
N ALA A 88 41.92 6.40 -45.53
CA ALA A 88 43.08 5.51 -45.69
C ALA A 88 43.34 4.44 -44.61
N SER A 89 43.02 3.18 -44.94
CA SER A 89 43.72 2.02 -44.36
C SER A 89 45.10 1.91 -45.03
N ARG A 90 46.17 2.16 -44.26
CA ARG A 90 47.56 1.86 -44.61
C ARG A 90 48.20 1.08 -43.46
N ALA A 91 48.22 -0.24 -43.59
CA ALA A 91 49.07 -1.24 -42.94
C ALA A 91 48.56 -2.59 -43.49
N ILE A 92 49.35 -3.53 -44.03
CA ILE A 92 50.74 -3.95 -43.82
C ILE A 92 51.28 -4.39 -45.18
#